data_AF-A0A2E0FDZ9-F1
#
_entry.id   AF-A0A2E0FDZ9-F1
#
_cell.length_a   1.000
_cell.length_b   1.000
_cell.length_c   1.000
_cell.angle_alpha   90.00
_cell.angle_beta   90.00
_cell.angle_gamma   90.00
#
_symmetry.space_group_name_H-M   'P 1'
#
loop_
_entity.id
_entity.type
_entity.pdbx_description
1 polymer ?
#
loop_
_entity_poly.entity_id
_entity_poly.type
_entity_poly.pdbx_seq_one_letter_code
_entity_poly.pdbx_strand_id
1 'polypeptide(L)' 'MVKLGGTPELRVGVMTESNNPIVDIRNLDIDDPMILEASINKIPGVVENGIFAIRKPNRVFVGE' A
#
# COMPACT_ATOMS: atom_id res chain seq x y z
N MET A 1 -4.21 7.30 -6.90
CA MET A 1 -4.78 5.93 -6.85
C MET A 1 -5.76 5.67 -7.98
N VAL A 2 -6.81 6.48 -8.19
CA VAL A 2 -7.73 6.32 -9.34
C VAL A 2 -7.01 6.23 -10.69
N LYS A 3 -6.00 7.08 -10.94
CA LYS A 3 -5.17 7.01 -12.15
C LYS A 3 -4.34 5.73 -12.29
N LEU A 4 -4.10 5.01 -11.20
CA LEU A 4 -3.40 3.72 -11.16
C LEU A 4 -4.40 2.54 -11.26
N GLY A 5 -5.69 2.80 -11.51
CA GLY A 5 -6.74 1.77 -11.65
C GLY A 5 -7.41 1.36 -10.33
N GLY A 6 -6.87 1.75 -9.18
CA GLY A 6 -7.43 1.40 -7.88
C GLY A 6 -8.63 2.27 -7.47
N THR A 7 -9.53 1.70 -6.67
CA THR A 7 -10.67 2.36 -6.03
C THR A 7 -10.31 2.72 -4.58
N PRO A 8 -9.99 4.00 -4.27
CA PRO A 8 -9.62 4.42 -2.92
C PRO A 8 -10.84 4.59 -2.00
N GLU A 9 -10.73 4.10 -0.77
CA GLU A 9 -11.70 4.29 0.31
C GLU A 9 -10.97 4.76 1.58
N LEU A 10 -11.45 5.85 2.19
CA LEU A 10 -10.92 6.31 3.46
C LEU A 10 -11.39 5.37 4.59
N ARG A 11 -10.46 4.90 5.42
CA ARG A 11 -10.81 4.12 6.61
C ARG A 11 -11.32 5.03 7.73
N VAL A 12 -12.64 5.28 7.72
CA VAL A 12 -13.29 6.22 8.65
C VAL A 12 -13.08 5.80 10.10
N GLY A 13 -12.76 6.78 10.95
CA GLY A 13 -12.56 6.58 12.39
C GLY A 13 -11.24 5.91 12.77
N VAL A 14 -10.35 5.66 11.81
CA VAL A 14 -9.03 5.06 12.06
C VAL A 14 -7.93 6.04 11.73
N MET A 15 -7.01 6.22 12.68
CA MET A 15 -5.78 6.99 12.54
C MET A 15 -4.60 6.09 12.89
N THR A 16 -3.47 6.28 12.23
CA THR A 16 -2.22 5.63 12.63
C THR A 16 -1.67 6.24 13.92
N GLU A 17 -0.68 5.60 14.54
CA GLU A 17 0.04 6.14 15.70
C GLU A 17 0.72 7.48 15.41
N SER A 18 1.16 7.69 14.17
CA SER A 18 1.69 8.97 13.69
C SER A 18 0.60 9.97 13.28
N ASN A 19 -0.66 9.70 13.64
CA ASN A 19 -1.83 10.54 13.39
C ASN A 19 -2.09 10.83 11.89
N ASN A 20 -1.88 9.83 11.02
CA ASN A 20 -2.22 9.91 9.60
C ASN A 20 -3.48 9.07 9.29
N PRO A 21 -4.33 9.50 8.35
CA PRO A 21 -5.44 8.68 7.86
C PRO A 21 -4.93 7.50 7.01
N ILE A 22 -5.71 6.43 6.93
CA ILE A 22 -5.45 5.28 6.05
C ILE A 22 -6.43 5.29 4.88
N VAL A 23 -5.92 5.09 3.67
CA VAL A 23 -6.73 4.94 2.45
C VAL A 23 -6.56 3.52 1.93
N ASP A 24 -7.61 2.72 2.02
CA ASP A 24 -7.68 1.36 1.49
C ASP A 24 -7.93 1.39 -0.01
N ILE A 25 -7.13 0.66 -0.79
CA ILE A 25 -7.25 0.63 -2.25
C ILE A 25 -7.75 -0.74 -2.69
N ARG A 26 -8.91 -0.80 -3.34
CA ARG A 26 -9.41 -2.02 -3.99
C ARG A 26 -9.15 -2.02 -5.49
N ASN A 27 -9.20 -3.20 -6.11
CA ASN A 27 -9.10 -3.38 -7.57
C ASN A 27 -7.83 -2.77 -8.18
N LEU A 28 -6.73 -2.78 -7.43
CA LEU A 28 -5.44 -2.35 -7.95
C LEU A 28 -4.80 -3.51 -8.68
N ASP A 29 -4.30 -3.24 -9.89
CA ASP A 29 -3.44 -4.18 -10.60
C ASP A 29 -2.03 -4.14 -9.98
N ILE A 30 -1.49 -5.31 -9.63
CA ILE A 30 -0.22 -5.47 -8.91
C ILE A 30 0.71 -6.43 -9.70
N ASP A 31 0.71 -6.30 -11.03
CA ASP A 31 1.58 -7.08 -11.93
C ASP A 31 3.08 -6.93 -11.61
N ASP A 32 3.56 -5.70 -11.39
CA ASP A 32 4.92 -5.42 -10.90
C ASP A 32 4.85 -4.72 -9.53
N PRO A 33 4.87 -5.49 -8.43
CA PRO A 33 4.71 -4.93 -7.09
C PRO A 33 5.88 -4.05 -6.67
N MET A 34 7.08 -4.25 -7.24
CA MET A 34 8.26 -3.45 -6.90
C MET A 34 8.17 -2.06 -7.54
N ILE A 35 7.80 -1.98 -8.83
CA ILE A 35 7.54 -0.70 -9.50
C ILE A 35 6.36 0.01 -8.84
N LEU A 36 5.30 -0.72 -8.51
CA LEU A 36 4.11 -0.15 -7.90
C LEU A 36 4.40 0.44 -6.51
N GLU A 37 5.08 -0.29 -5.62
CA GLU A 37 5.51 0.19 -4.30
C GLU A 37 6.35 1.47 -4.44
N ALA A 38 7.36 1.45 -5.31
CA ALA A 38 8.23 2.60 -5.55
C ALA A 38 7.48 3.80 -6.13
N SER A 39 6.45 3.56 -6.95
CA SER A 39 5.64 4.61 -7.57
C SER A 39 4.68 5.26 -6.58
N ILE A 40 4.07 4.46 -5.70
CA ILE A 40 3.21 4.95 -4.62
C ILE A 40 4.01 5.81 -3.64
N ASN A 41 5.22 5.37 -3.25
CA ASN A 41 6.09 6.11 -2.32
C ASN A 41 6.59 7.44 -2.89
N LYS A 42 6.46 7.70 -4.19
CA LYS A 42 6.78 8.99 -4.82
C LYS A 42 5.61 9.97 -4.85
N ILE A 43 4.40 9.56 -4.45
CA ILE A 43 3.23 10.44 -4.44
C ILE A 43 3.32 11.38 -3.22
N PRO A 44 3.38 12.71 -3.39
CA PRO A 44 3.42 13.63 -2.27
C PRO A 44 2.22 13.44 -1.33
N GLY A 45 2.50 13.36 -0.03
CA GLY A 45 1.50 13.11 1.01
C GLY A 45 1.30 11.64 1.35
N VAL A 46 1.80 10.70 0.54
CA VAL A 46 1.94 9.30 0.96
C VAL A 46 3.09 9.23 1.97
N VAL A 47 2.80 8.68 3.14
CA VAL A 47 3.81 8.43 4.17
C VAL A 47 4.45 7.06 3.98
N GLU A 48 3.62 6.03 3.73
CA GLU A 48 4.05 4.67 3.40
C GLU A 48 2.90 3.91 2.72
N ASN A 49 3.19 2.74 2.14
CA ASN A 49 2.17 1.83 1.62
C ASN A 49 2.37 0.38 2.09
N GLY A 50 1.34 -0.45 1.91
CA GLY A 50 1.32 -1.82 2.43
C GLY A 50 2.00 -2.88 1.56
N ILE A 51 2.70 -2.49 0.49
CA ILE A 51 3.38 -3.42 -0.42
C ILE A 51 4.83 -3.60 0.06
N PHE A 52 5.27 -4.86 0.22
CA PHE A 52 6.61 -5.21 0.69
C PHE A 52 7.39 -5.98 -0.39
N ALA A 53 7.58 -5.38 -1.55
CA ALA A 53 8.23 -5.98 -2.71
C ALA A 53 9.70 -5.60 -2.84
N ILE A 54 10.07 -4.35 -2.54
CA ILE A 54 11.47 -3.89 -2.50
C ILE A 54 12.24 -4.67 -1.43
N ARG A 55 11.62 -4.82 -0.24
CA ARG A 55 12.19 -5.59 0.88
C ARG A 55 11.30 -6.78 1.26
N LYS A 56 11.21 -7.74 0.35
CA LYS A 56 10.45 -8.98 0.54
C LYS A 56 11.04 -9.89 1.62
N PRO A 57 10.22 -10.74 2.29
CA PRO A 57 10.73 -11.71 3.25
C PRO A 57 11.69 -12.72 2.60
N ASN A 58 12.78 -13.05 3.28
CA ASN A 58 13.73 -14.08 2.82
C ASN A 58 13.26 -15.51 3.14
N ARG A 59 12.39 -15.67 4.14
CA ARG A 59 11.83 -16.96 4.58
C ARG A 59 10.39 -16.73 5.02
N VAL A 60 9.52 -17.68 4.71
CA VAL A 60 8.11 -17.69 5.14
C VAL A 60 7.89 -18.98 5.93
N PHE A 61 7.30 -18.84 7.12
CA PHE A 61 6.84 -19.96 7.93
C PHE A 61 5.31 -19.95 7.87
N VAL A 62 4.72 -21.06 7.43
CA VAL A 62 3.27 -21.19 7.26
C VAL A 62 2.77 -22.16 8.32
N GLY A 63 1.80 -21.72 9.13
CA GLY A 63 1.08 -22.59 10.06
C GLY A 63 -0.09 -23.28 9.34
N GLU A 64 -0.40 -24.50 9.75
CA GLU A 64 -1.62 -25.22 9.35
C GLU A 64 -2.86 -24.72 10.10
#